data_AF-A0A7W0PYN2-F1
#
_entry.id   AF-A0A7W0PYN2-F1
#
_cell.length_a   1.000
_cell.length_b   1.000
_cell.length_c   1.000
_cell.angle_alpha   90.00
_cell.angle_beta   90.00
_cell.angle_gamma   90.00
#
_symmetry.space_group_name_H-M   'P 1'
#
loop_
_entity.id
_entity.type
_entity.pdbx_description
1 polymer ?
#
loop_
_entity_poly.entity_id
_entity_poly.type
_entity_poly.pdbx_seq_one_letter_code
_entity_poly.pdbx_strand_id
1 'polypeptide(L)'
;MNEVAAVYSLGVGEIRCPSPEEWNADFGSAFGYAYTNMAADYAVLSPLVCAGALGVGESDVPDWQEALGVLVLVHESFHLRHWRWRRDEGKVECQAMVYFKDATLMLGATREHAHNLYAYAIALHAYKTAVFPQYHDRSCRLAPWEPPQ
;
A
#
# COMPACT_ATOMS: atom_id res chain seq x y z
N MET A 1 -11.05 5.18 0.20
CA MET A 1 -9.58 5.24 -0.01
C MET A 1 -8.92 6.46 0.65
N ASN A 2 -9.24 7.71 0.27
CA ASN A 2 -8.58 8.90 0.86
C ASN A 2 -8.79 9.04 2.39
N GLU A 3 -9.93 8.59 2.92
CA GLU A 3 -10.15 8.53 4.38
C GLU A 3 -9.14 7.59 5.07
N VAL A 4 -8.90 6.41 4.50
CA VAL A 4 -7.89 5.45 4.99
C VAL A 4 -6.49 6.02 4.84
N ALA A 5 -6.18 6.65 3.70
CA ALA A 5 -4.91 7.33 3.48
C ALA A 5 -4.66 8.41 4.54
N ALA A 6 -5.68 9.21 4.86
CA ALA A 6 -5.61 10.27 5.87
C ALA A 6 -5.28 9.73 7.27
N VAL A 7 -5.71 8.51 7.62
CA VAL A 7 -5.33 7.89 8.90
C VAL A 7 -3.82 7.68 8.98
N TYR A 8 -3.20 7.17 7.91
CA TYR A 8 -1.78 6.81 7.90
C TYR A 8 -0.85 7.99 7.54
N SER A 9 -1.34 8.94 6.75
CA SER A 9 -0.64 10.20 6.45
C SER A 9 -0.80 11.25 7.56
N LEU A 10 -1.65 11.02 8.56
CA LEU A 10 -2.09 11.99 9.58
C LEU A 10 -2.77 13.23 8.96
N GLY A 11 -3.60 13.01 7.95
CA GLY A 11 -4.34 14.04 7.23
C GLY A 11 -3.50 14.85 6.25
N VAL A 12 -2.25 14.46 6.01
CA VAL A 12 -1.37 15.15 5.06
C VAL A 12 -1.60 14.62 3.65
N GLY A 13 -1.81 15.56 2.73
CA GLY A 13 -1.82 15.30 1.31
C GLY A 13 -3.02 14.49 0.82
N GLU A 14 -2.92 14.05 -0.43
CA GLU A 14 -3.96 13.28 -1.11
C GLU A 14 -3.40 12.09 -1.88
N ILE A 15 -4.22 11.03 -1.99
CA ILE A 15 -3.97 9.90 -2.88
C ILE A 15 -4.87 10.05 -4.10
N ARG A 16 -4.25 10.02 -5.29
CA ARG A 16 -4.93 10.16 -6.57
C ARG A 16 -5.00 8.82 -7.30
N CYS A 17 -6.15 8.57 -7.92
CA CYS A 17 -6.40 7.44 -8.79
C CYS A 17 -6.73 7.95 -10.20
N PRO A 18 -5.73 8.07 -11.09
CA PRO A 18 -5.93 8.51 -12.46
C PRO A 18 -6.61 7.44 -13.31
N SER A 19 -7.18 7.85 -14.43
CA SER A 19 -7.60 6.91 -15.49
C SER A 19 -6.38 6.20 -16.09
N PRO A 20 -6.55 5.07 -16.81
CA PRO A 20 -5.47 4.43 -17.55
C PRO A 20 -4.78 5.36 -18.55
N GLU A 21 -5.54 6.20 -19.25
CA GLU A 21 -5.01 7.19 -20.19
C GLU A 21 -4.15 8.25 -19.48
N GLU A 22 -4.65 8.78 -18.36
CA GLU A 22 -3.93 9.75 -17.54
C GLU A 22 -2.63 9.15 -16.97
N TRP A 23 -2.69 7.91 -16.45
CA TRP A 23 -1.49 7.22 -15.93
C TRP A 23 -0.45 6.98 -17.02
N ASN A 24 -0.86 6.52 -18.20
CA ASN A 24 0.06 6.25 -19.31
C ASN A 24 0.72 7.51 -19.86
N ALA A 25 0.10 8.68 -19.70
CA ALA A 25 0.67 9.97 -20.05
C ALA A 25 1.55 10.58 -18.93
N ASP A 26 1.44 10.06 -17.69
CA ASP A 26 2.20 10.52 -16.54
C ASP A 26 3.63 9.95 -16.54
N PHE A 27 4.61 10.76 -16.13
CA PHE A 27 6.02 10.33 -16.01
C PHE A 27 6.19 9.16 -15.02
N GLY A 28 5.29 9.08 -14.05
CA GLY A 28 5.15 8.08 -13.02
C GLY A 28 4.84 6.68 -13.52
N SER A 29 4.33 6.55 -14.76
CA SER A 29 4.05 5.25 -15.39
C SER A 29 5.25 4.31 -15.42
N ALA A 30 6.47 4.86 -15.51
CA ALA A 30 7.71 4.09 -15.48
C ALA A 30 8.01 3.42 -14.12
N PHE A 31 7.39 3.89 -13.03
CA PHE A 31 7.56 3.35 -11.67
C PHE A 31 6.61 2.19 -11.35
N GLY A 32 5.67 1.87 -12.26
CA GLY A 32 4.86 0.64 -12.25
C GLY A 32 3.66 0.65 -11.30
N TYR A 33 3.86 0.96 -10.02
CA TYR A 33 2.79 0.83 -9.01
C TYR A 33 2.31 2.15 -8.43
N ALA A 34 3.22 3.07 -8.11
CA ALA A 34 2.87 4.37 -7.56
C ALA A 34 4.07 5.32 -7.59
N TYR A 35 3.83 6.58 -7.26
CA TYR A 35 4.87 7.51 -6.83
C TYR A 35 4.31 8.53 -5.83
N THR A 36 5.18 9.02 -4.94
CA THR A 36 4.88 10.14 -4.03
C THR A 36 5.64 11.41 -4.41
N ASN A 37 4.92 12.51 -4.62
CA ASN A 37 5.49 13.85 -4.62
C ASN A 37 5.40 14.46 -3.22
N MET A 38 6.45 14.24 -2.43
CA MET A 38 6.56 14.71 -1.05
C MET A 38 6.61 16.24 -0.90
N ALA A 39 6.96 16.99 -1.95
CA ALA A 39 7.04 18.45 -1.90
C ALA A 39 5.68 19.10 -2.11
N ALA A 40 4.83 18.47 -2.92
CA ALA A 40 3.47 18.90 -3.19
C ALA A 40 2.42 18.10 -2.40
N ASP A 41 2.87 17.27 -1.45
CA ASP A 41 2.05 16.41 -0.58
C ASP A 41 0.94 15.67 -1.37
N TYR A 42 1.30 14.94 -2.43
CA TYR A 42 0.37 14.00 -3.06
C TYR A 42 1.09 12.72 -3.49
N ALA A 43 0.32 11.65 -3.60
CA ALA A 43 0.76 10.41 -4.22
C ALA A 43 -0.24 9.96 -5.29
N VAL A 44 0.27 9.26 -6.30
CA VAL A 44 -0.51 8.75 -7.42
C VAL A 44 -0.31 7.25 -7.46
N LEU A 45 -1.40 6.51 -7.36
CA LEU A 45 -1.40 5.05 -7.50
C LEU A 45 -1.71 4.69 -8.95
N SER A 46 -1.11 3.64 -9.47
CA SER A 46 -1.47 3.15 -10.81
C SER A 46 -2.91 2.61 -10.82
N PRO A 47 -3.59 2.58 -11.97
CA PRO A 47 -4.96 2.06 -12.06
C PRO A 47 -5.13 0.64 -11.50
N LEU A 48 -4.11 -0.21 -11.66
CA LEU A 48 -4.08 -1.57 -11.08
C LEU A 48 -4.16 -1.52 -9.55
N VAL A 49 -3.36 -0.66 -8.92
CA VAL A 49 -3.29 -0.50 -7.47
C VAL A 49 -4.56 0.15 -6.94
N CYS A 50 -5.08 1.17 -7.64
CA CYS A 50 -6.35 1.81 -7.33
C CYS A 50 -7.52 0.82 -7.32
N ALA A 51 -7.65 0.03 -8.38
CA ALA A 51 -8.68 -1.01 -8.44
C ALA A 51 -8.53 -2.01 -7.29
N GLY A 52 -7.28 -2.40 -6.96
CA GLY A 52 -6.98 -3.22 -5.78
C GLY A 52 -7.49 -2.62 -4.48
N ALA A 53 -7.14 -1.37 -4.20
CA ALA A 53 -7.51 -0.71 -2.95
C ALA A 53 -9.02 -0.41 -2.85
N LEU A 54 -9.68 -0.13 -3.98
CA LEU A 54 -11.11 0.16 -4.04
C LEU A 54 -11.97 -1.11 -3.98
N GLY A 55 -11.47 -2.24 -4.48
CA GLY A 55 -12.18 -3.51 -4.50
C GLY A 55 -12.12 -4.30 -3.19
N VAL A 56 -11.38 -3.84 -2.18
CA VAL A 56 -11.25 -4.56 -0.90
C VAL A 56 -12.62 -4.76 -0.23
N GLY A 57 -12.99 -6.02 -0.02
CA GLY A 57 -14.29 -6.38 0.56
C GLY A 57 -15.43 -6.44 -0.46
N GLU A 58 -15.14 -6.15 -1.73
CA GLU A 58 -15.97 -6.50 -2.88
C GLU A 58 -15.49 -7.83 -3.50
N SER A 59 -16.21 -8.37 -4.48
CA SER A 59 -15.95 -9.72 -5.02
C SER A 59 -15.40 -9.74 -6.45
N ASP A 60 -15.08 -8.59 -7.02
CA ASP A 60 -14.73 -8.43 -8.44
C ASP A 60 -13.23 -8.22 -8.71
N VAL A 61 -12.42 -8.06 -7.65
CA VAL A 61 -10.98 -7.92 -7.73
C VAL A 61 -10.28 -9.16 -7.14
N PRO A 62 -9.24 -9.72 -7.80
CA PRO A 62 -8.48 -10.83 -7.23
C PRO A 62 -7.76 -10.44 -5.93
N ASP A 63 -7.75 -11.33 -4.94
CA ASP A 63 -7.10 -11.13 -3.62
C ASP A 63 -5.66 -10.58 -3.70
N TRP A 64 -4.84 -11.07 -4.64
CA TRP A 64 -3.46 -10.59 -4.78
C TRP A 64 -3.40 -9.10 -5.17
N GLN A 65 -4.38 -8.63 -5.96
CA GLN A 65 -4.48 -7.26 -6.41
C GLN A 65 -5.05 -6.38 -5.30
N GLU A 66 -6.03 -6.87 -4.54
CA GLU A 66 -6.48 -6.20 -3.32
C GLU A 66 -5.32 -6.00 -2.34
N ALA A 67 -4.57 -7.05 -2.06
CA ALA A 67 -3.42 -6.98 -1.16
C ALA A 67 -2.34 -6.01 -1.66
N LEU A 68 -2.06 -6.01 -2.97
CA LEU A 68 -1.18 -5.00 -3.58
C LEU A 68 -1.73 -3.58 -3.38
N GLY A 69 -3.02 -3.39 -3.61
CA GLY A 69 -3.73 -2.12 -3.42
C GLY A 69 -3.59 -1.57 -2.02
N VAL A 70 -3.90 -2.39 -1.00
CA VAL A 70 -3.75 -2.01 0.41
C VAL A 70 -2.31 -1.68 0.75
N LEU A 71 -1.37 -2.56 0.37
CA LEU A 71 0.04 -2.39 0.72
C LEU A 71 0.59 -1.07 0.17
N VAL A 72 0.36 -0.80 -1.12
CA VAL A 72 0.88 0.41 -1.77
C VAL A 72 0.15 1.66 -1.27
N LEU A 73 -1.18 1.61 -1.06
CA LEU A 73 -1.93 2.74 -0.49
C LEU A 73 -1.34 3.18 0.85
N VAL A 74 -1.12 2.24 1.77
CA VAL A 74 -0.58 2.54 3.10
C VAL A 74 0.88 2.97 2.99
N HIS A 75 1.67 2.34 2.12
CA HIS A 75 3.06 2.72 1.84
C HIS A 75 3.17 4.19 1.43
N GLU A 76 2.47 4.61 0.37
CA GLU A 76 2.51 6.00 -0.08
C GLU A 76 1.95 6.98 0.96
N SER A 77 0.95 6.56 1.74
CA SER A 77 0.42 7.38 2.85
C SER A 77 1.49 7.67 3.91
N PHE A 78 2.39 6.73 4.19
CA PHE A 78 3.52 6.95 5.10
C PHE A 78 4.63 7.83 4.48
N HIS A 79 4.79 7.87 3.16
CA HIS A 79 5.63 8.89 2.52
C HIS A 79 5.05 10.31 2.66
N LEU A 80 3.72 10.43 2.61
CA LEU A 80 3.02 11.70 2.81
C LEU A 80 3.11 12.22 4.24
N ARG A 81 3.08 11.34 5.23
CA ARG A 81 3.24 11.72 6.64
C ARG A 81 4.50 12.56 6.83
N HIS A 82 4.42 13.64 7.61
CA HIS A 82 5.61 14.42 7.98
C HIS A 82 6.32 13.80 9.20
N TRP A 83 7.17 12.81 8.94
CA TRP A 83 8.01 12.13 9.95
C TRP A 83 9.43 11.92 9.42
N ARG A 84 10.40 11.70 10.33
CA ARG A 84 11.82 11.64 9.96
C ARG A 84 12.19 10.54 8.96
N TRP A 85 11.37 9.50 8.84
CA TRP A 85 11.62 8.34 7.99
C TRP A 85 10.81 8.33 6.68
N ARG A 86 10.08 9.42 6.36
CA ARG A 86 9.24 9.51 5.17
C ARG A 86 9.95 9.35 3.82
N ARG A 87 11.28 9.25 3.81
CA ARG A 87 12.12 9.05 2.61
C ARG A 87 12.85 7.69 2.62
N ASP A 88 12.63 6.88 3.64
CA ASP A 88 13.28 5.60 3.83
C ASP A 88 12.29 4.49 3.47
N GLU A 89 12.47 3.92 2.28
CA GLU A 89 11.60 2.87 1.70
C GLU A 89 11.39 1.70 2.67
N GLY A 90 12.45 1.25 3.36
CA GLY A 90 12.37 0.13 4.28
C GLY A 90 11.56 0.47 5.54
N LYS A 91 11.72 1.69 6.06
CA LYS A 91 10.90 2.16 7.19
C LYS A 91 9.44 2.32 6.81
N VAL A 92 9.16 2.88 5.63
CA VAL A 92 7.81 3.09 5.11
C VAL A 92 7.12 1.75 4.83
N GLU A 93 7.78 0.84 4.11
CA GLU A 93 7.29 -0.51 3.83
C GLU A 93 7.00 -1.29 5.12
N CYS A 94 7.89 -1.19 6.11
CA CYS A 94 7.67 -1.83 7.40
C CYS A 94 6.39 -1.32 8.08
N GLN A 95 6.15 -0.01 8.08
CA GLN A 95 4.91 0.54 8.63
C GLN A 95 3.69 0.07 7.83
N ALA A 96 3.77 0.04 6.50
CA ALA A 96 2.69 -0.46 5.65
C ALA A 96 2.33 -1.91 5.98
N MET A 97 3.33 -2.77 6.17
CA MET A 97 3.11 -4.16 6.58
C MET A 97 2.56 -4.28 8.02
N VAL A 98 3.04 -3.48 8.97
CA VAL A 98 2.54 -3.49 10.36
C VAL A 98 1.07 -3.11 10.43
N TYR A 99 0.65 -2.11 9.65
CA TYR A 99 -0.73 -1.63 9.64
C TYR A 99 -1.62 -2.28 8.59
N PHE A 100 -1.09 -3.25 7.82
CA PHE A 100 -1.78 -3.82 6.67
C PHE A 100 -3.18 -4.31 7.01
N LYS A 101 -3.32 -5.20 8.02
CA LYS A 101 -4.62 -5.78 8.39
C LYS A 101 -5.63 -4.73 8.84
N ASP A 102 -5.18 -3.75 9.62
CA ASP A 102 -6.03 -2.66 10.08
C ASP A 102 -6.53 -1.82 8.90
N ALA A 103 -5.65 -1.53 7.94
CA ALA A 103 -6.00 -0.79 6.73
C ALA A 103 -6.99 -1.57 5.86
N THR A 104 -6.79 -2.88 5.72
CA THR A 104 -7.71 -3.75 4.99
C THR A 104 -9.11 -3.74 5.61
N LEU A 105 -9.20 -3.80 6.94
CA LEU A 105 -10.47 -3.70 7.65
C LEU A 105 -11.14 -2.34 7.44
N MET A 106 -10.36 -1.24 7.46
CA MET A 106 -10.88 0.10 7.19
C MET A 106 -11.37 0.27 5.75
N LEU A 107 -10.84 -0.50 4.80
CA LEU A 107 -11.28 -0.51 3.41
C LEU A 107 -12.53 -1.35 3.18
N GLY A 108 -13.00 -2.12 4.17
CA GLY A 108 -14.27 -2.84 4.11
C GLY A 108 -14.17 -4.36 4.24
N ALA A 109 -12.96 -4.92 4.31
CA ALA A 109 -12.80 -6.36 4.47
C ALA A 109 -13.33 -6.89 5.81
N THR A 110 -13.78 -8.14 5.82
CA THR A 110 -13.98 -8.89 7.07
C THR A 110 -12.63 -9.24 7.71
N ARG A 111 -12.63 -9.68 8.98
CA ARG A 111 -11.40 -10.14 9.65
C ARG A 111 -10.77 -11.35 8.96
N GLU A 112 -11.59 -12.27 8.48
CA GLU A 112 -11.12 -13.46 7.76
C GLU A 112 -10.50 -13.07 6.42
N HIS A 113 -11.16 -12.18 5.66
CA HIS A 113 -10.63 -11.69 4.40
C HIS A 113 -9.32 -10.91 4.59
N ALA A 114 -9.24 -10.02 5.59
CA ALA A 114 -8.01 -9.31 5.93
C ALA A 114 -6.87 -10.25 6.37
N HIS A 115 -7.21 -11.35 7.04
CA HIS A 115 -6.25 -12.39 7.38
C HIS A 115 -5.72 -13.11 6.12
N ASN A 116 -6.59 -13.43 5.17
CA ASN A 116 -6.20 -14.06 3.91
C ASN A 116 -5.34 -13.13 3.05
N LEU A 117 -5.72 -11.86 2.91
CA LEU A 117 -4.95 -10.86 2.16
C LEU A 117 -3.55 -10.62 2.76
N TYR A 118 -3.38 -10.79 4.07
CA TYR A 118 -2.07 -10.65 4.69
C TYR A 118 -1.05 -11.71 4.22
N ALA A 119 -1.49 -12.90 3.82
CA ALA A 119 -0.61 -13.90 3.21
C ALA A 119 -0.01 -13.38 1.88
N TYR A 120 -0.85 -12.78 1.04
CA TYR A 120 -0.42 -12.13 -0.20
C TYR A 120 0.52 -10.95 0.08
N ALA A 121 0.22 -10.13 1.09
CA ALA A 121 1.08 -9.01 1.49
C ALA A 121 2.48 -9.48 1.92
N ILE A 122 2.58 -10.58 2.69
CA ILE A 122 3.87 -11.17 3.06
C ILE A 122 4.64 -11.62 1.81
N ALA A 123 3.96 -12.30 0.87
CA ALA A 123 4.59 -12.75 -0.36
C ALA A 123 5.09 -11.57 -1.22
N LEU A 124 4.27 -10.51 -1.35
CA LEU A 124 4.64 -9.27 -2.05
C LEU A 124 5.82 -8.57 -1.37
N HIS A 125 5.82 -8.48 -0.05
CA HIS A 125 6.93 -7.92 0.73
C HIS A 125 8.23 -8.73 0.54
N ALA A 126 8.15 -10.06 0.62
CA ALA A 126 9.29 -10.94 0.39
C ALA A 126 9.85 -10.78 -1.04
N TYR A 127 8.98 -10.69 -2.04
CA TYR A 127 9.37 -10.39 -3.42
C TYR A 127 10.05 -9.02 -3.54
N LYS A 128 9.41 -7.94 -3.05
CA LYS A 128 9.94 -6.58 -3.12
C LYS A 128 11.30 -6.48 -2.44
N THR A 129 11.47 -7.03 -1.25
CA THR A 129 12.74 -6.98 -0.51
C THR A 129 13.86 -7.80 -1.15
N ALA A 130 13.53 -8.85 -1.91
CA ALA A 130 14.50 -9.61 -2.68
C ALA A 130 14.98 -8.87 -3.94
N VAL A 131 14.06 -8.20 -4.65
CA VAL A 131 14.37 -7.47 -5.89
C VAL A 131 14.92 -6.07 -5.61
N PHE A 132 14.42 -5.41 -4.57
CA PHE A 132 14.71 -4.03 -4.20
C PHE A 132 15.16 -3.97 -2.74
N PRO A 133 16.47 -4.17 -2.46
CA PRO A 133 16.99 -4.26 -1.10
C PRO A 133 16.71 -3.02 -0.23
N GLN A 134 16.44 -1.86 -0.82
CA GLN A 134 16.08 -0.64 -0.09
C GLN A 134 14.75 -0.75 0.67
N TYR A 135 13.85 -1.67 0.28
CA TYR A 135 12.60 -1.94 1.00
C TYR A 135 12.79 -2.80 2.25
N HIS A 136 14.00 -3.32 2.49
CA HIS A 136 14.27 -4.20 3.63
C HIS A 136 14.84 -3.45 4.82
N ASP A 137 13.98 -3.20 5.82
CA ASP A 137 14.42 -2.80 7.15
C ASP A 137 14.69 -4.03 8.03
N ARG A 138 15.96 -4.28 8.38
CA ARG A 138 16.39 -5.40 9.24
C ARG A 138 15.79 -5.38 10.65
N SER A 139 15.37 -4.20 11.11
CA SER A 139 14.70 -4.02 12.40
C SER A 139 13.19 -4.23 12.32
N CYS A 140 12.63 -4.38 11.11
CA CYS A 140 11.22 -4.67 10.94
C CYS A 140 10.89 -6.06 11.52
N ARG A 141 9.76 -6.13 12.22
CA ARG A 141 9.24 -7.35 12.82
C ARG A 141 7.78 -7.46 12.41
N LEU A 142 7.52 -8.37 11.46
CA LEU A 142 6.18 -8.64 10.97
C LEU A 142 5.57 -9.77 11.81
N ALA A 143 4.28 -9.66 12.11
CA ALA A 143 3.56 -10.79 12.67
C ALA A 143 3.59 -11.93 11.64
N PRO A 144 3.85 -13.19 12.06
CA PRO A 144 3.72 -14.31 11.15
C PRO A 144 2.26 -14.40 10.67
N TRP A 145 2.08 -14.91 9.46
CA TRP A 145 0.78 -15.42 9.04
C TRP A 145 0.67 -16.87 9.48
N GLU A 146 -0.48 -17.22 10.05
CA GLU A 146 -0.81 -18.57 10.51
C GLU A 146 -2.10 -18.97 9.82
N PRO A 147 -2.22 -20.15 9.21
CA PRO A 147 -3.45 -20.55 8.53
C PRO A 147 -4.66 -20.55 9.51
N PRO A 148 -5.88 -20.26 9.02
CA PRO A 148 -7.09 -20.38 9.83
C PRO A 148 -7.23 -21.80 10.41
N GLN A 149 -7.65 -21.90 11.68
CA GLN A 149 -7.94 -23.19 12.35
C GLN A 149 -9.32 -23.73 12.01
#